data_AF-A0A7C5GS06-F1
#
_entry.id   AF-A0A7C5GS06-F1
#
_cell.length_a   1.000
_cell.length_b   1.000
_cell.length_c   1.000
_cell.angle_alpha   90.00
_cell.angle_beta   90.00
_cell.angle_gamma   90.00
#
_symmetry.space_group_name_H-M   'P 1'
#
loop_
_entity.id
_entity.type
_entity.pdbx_description
1 polymer ?
#
loop_
_entity_poly.entity_id
_entity_poly.type
_entity_poly.pdbx_seq_one_letter_code
_entity_poly.pdbx_strand_id
1 'polypeptide(L)'
;AVEKLLSDQFFYIVLFIHFSSIVVITLLLGLHVDRISRPEITPPRPILWSVLAVLLVISIVRPAVSDAMANLKRLPMDISLDVFYMFVYPLFNYLSEEAIWVLLAGATAVVVAVPWLGSRKRSEPAKVVETLCVGCELCMKDCPYTAIQMKEKEGLLVAMVTDKKCASCGICLGACEYSAIELGPLKEEAVYEKIEALCDELKEEREAPRVFVFACRWGVEAEKLLKGRKGVGLLSLECIGMVQPRMVDIVLEKGVDGLVFAGCRMEDCAYRKGNVYLEQRLNGKRAPIIKIEEPMRERVKTLWFSSEEKEEFLEEFTTFINGLKKGVEKGEPV
;
A
#
# COMPACT_ATOMS: atom_id res chain seq x y z
N ALA A 1 -25.75 16.96 52.93
CA ALA A 1 -25.27 18.10 52.12
C ALA A 1 -24.03 17.73 51.31
N VAL A 2 -22.98 17.19 51.94
CA VAL A 2 -21.74 16.72 51.27
C VAL A 2 -21.99 15.60 50.25
N GLU A 3 -22.87 14.62 50.54
CA GLU A 3 -23.26 13.56 49.59
C GLU A 3 -23.92 14.08 48.30
N LYS A 4 -24.68 15.19 48.36
CA LYS A 4 -25.33 15.79 47.19
C LYS A 4 -24.37 16.62 46.34
N LEU A 5 -23.34 17.20 46.97
CA LEU A 5 -22.29 17.95 46.27
C LEU A 5 -21.32 17.02 45.54
N LEU A 6 -21.04 15.84 46.10
CA LEU A 6 -20.20 14.82 45.46
C LEU A 6 -20.87 14.14 44.27
N SER A 7 -22.21 14.03 44.20
CA SER A 7 -22.88 13.38 43.06
C SER A 7 -22.91 14.27 41.82
N ASP A 8 -23.38 15.51 41.98
CA ASP A 8 -23.75 16.33 40.82
C ASP A 8 -22.50 16.96 40.20
N GLN A 9 -21.61 17.54 41.00
CA GLN A 9 -20.38 18.15 40.48
C GLN A 9 -19.43 17.11 39.89
N PHE A 10 -19.26 15.95 40.53
CA PHE A 10 -18.43 14.87 39.99
C PHE A 10 -18.99 14.36 38.66
N PHE A 11 -20.31 14.15 38.57
CA PHE A 11 -20.96 13.74 37.33
C PHE A 11 -20.69 14.75 36.20
N TYR A 12 -20.88 16.05 36.45
CA TYR A 12 -20.62 17.07 35.44
C TYR A 12 -19.13 17.16 35.06
N ILE A 13 -18.21 16.98 36.00
CA ILE A 13 -16.77 16.94 35.73
C ILE A 13 -16.43 15.74 34.84
N VAL A 14 -16.91 14.54 35.18
CA VAL A 14 -16.66 13.33 34.38
C VAL A 14 -17.28 13.46 32.99
N LEU A 15 -18.52 13.95 32.89
CA LEU A 15 -19.19 14.18 31.62
C LEU A 15 -18.44 15.21 30.77
N PHE A 16 -17.97 16.31 31.38
CA PHE A 16 -17.18 17.32 30.71
C PHE A 16 -15.85 16.75 30.20
N ILE A 17 -15.11 16.00 31.03
CA ILE A 17 -13.85 15.36 30.63
C ILE A 17 -14.11 14.37 29.48
N HIS A 18 -15.14 13.54 29.57
CA HIS A 18 -15.47 12.56 28.53
C HIS A 18 -15.80 13.25 27.20
N PHE A 19 -16.72 14.23 27.19
CA PHE A 19 -17.10 14.94 25.98
C PHE A 19 -15.95 15.77 25.40
N SER A 20 -15.24 16.53 26.24
CA SER A 20 -14.09 17.34 25.78
C SER A 20 -12.96 16.47 25.24
N SER A 21 -12.66 15.32 25.86
CA SER A 21 -11.63 14.40 25.38
C SER A 21 -11.97 13.85 23.98
N ILE A 22 -13.23 13.48 23.72
CA ILE A 22 -13.67 13.02 22.39
C ILE A 22 -13.50 14.13 21.35
N VAL A 23 -13.90 15.36 21.66
CA VAL A 23 -13.76 16.51 20.76
C VAL A 23 -12.27 16.77 20.46
N VAL A 24 -11.43 16.79 21.49
CA VAL A 24 -9.98 17.01 21.34
C VAL A 24 -9.34 15.90 20.52
N ILE A 25 -9.63 14.63 20.81
CA ILE A 25 -9.11 13.48 20.05
C ILE A 25 -9.56 13.57 18.59
N THR A 26 -10.82 13.90 18.34
CA THR A 26 -11.36 14.03 16.97
C THR A 26 -10.67 15.16 16.21
N LEU A 27 -10.44 16.32 16.86
CA LEU A 27 -9.71 17.43 16.25
C LEU A 27 -8.25 17.07 15.96
N LEU A 28 -7.56 16.44 16.92
CA LEU A 28 -6.17 15.99 16.75
C LEU A 28 -6.06 14.93 15.64
N LEU A 29 -7.00 13.99 15.58
CA LEU A 29 -7.08 12.99 14.52
C LEU A 29 -7.35 13.65 13.16
N GLY A 30 -8.25 14.63 13.10
CA GLY A 30 -8.50 15.44 11.91
C GLY A 30 -7.24 16.16 11.43
N LEU A 31 -6.52 16.85 12.32
CA LEU A 31 -5.25 17.51 12.01
C LEU A 31 -4.16 16.51 11.59
N HIS A 32 -4.14 15.31 12.18
CA HIS A 32 -3.22 14.26 11.79
C HIS A 32 -3.51 13.75 10.38
N VAL A 33 -4.79 13.47 10.08
CA VAL A 33 -5.25 12.98 8.78
C VAL A 33 -5.02 14.03 7.69
N ASP A 34 -5.28 15.31 7.96
CA ASP A 34 -5.03 16.42 7.02
C ASP A 34 -3.53 16.54 6.64
N ARG A 35 -2.64 16.14 7.55
CA ARG A 35 -1.19 16.08 7.28
C ARG A 35 -0.76 14.86 6.47
N ILE A 36 -1.64 13.87 6.29
CA ILE A 36 -1.38 12.71 5.42
C ILE A 36 -1.83 13.08 4.02
N SER A 37 -0.91 13.01 3.05
CA SER A 37 -1.28 13.20 1.64
C SER A 37 -2.29 12.13 1.19
N ARG A 38 -3.46 12.53 0.71
CA ARG A 38 -4.49 11.65 0.11
C ARG A 38 -4.84 10.43 0.99
N PRO A 39 -5.37 10.64 2.21
CA PRO A 39 -5.73 9.54 3.10
C PRO A 39 -7.04 8.89 2.63
N GLU A 40 -7.06 7.57 2.56
CA GLU A 40 -8.30 6.81 2.39
C GLU A 40 -8.82 6.44 3.78
N ILE A 41 -9.82 7.18 4.24
CA ILE A 41 -10.38 7.08 5.59
C ILE A 41 -11.67 6.23 5.61
N THR A 42 -12.26 6.00 4.44
CA THR A 42 -13.50 5.25 4.28
C THR A 42 -13.20 3.88 3.70
N PRO A 43 -13.62 2.77 4.36
CA PRO A 43 -13.48 1.45 3.78
C PRO A 43 -14.35 1.29 2.53
N PRO A 44 -14.05 0.30 1.67
CA PRO A 44 -14.90 -0.07 0.54
C PRO A 44 -16.35 -0.27 0.97
N ARG A 45 -17.30 0.20 0.15
CA ARG A 45 -18.75 0.11 0.43
C ARG A 45 -19.23 -1.30 0.82
N PRO A 46 -18.77 -2.40 0.17
CA PRO A 46 -19.19 -3.74 0.57
C PRO A 46 -18.83 -4.05 2.02
N ILE A 47 -17.60 -3.76 2.45
CA ILE A 47 -17.13 -3.99 3.82
C ILE A 47 -17.94 -3.11 4.80
N LEU A 48 -18.15 -1.83 4.47
CA LEU A 48 -18.93 -0.93 5.30
C LEU A 48 -20.33 -1.46 5.57
N TRP A 49 -21.06 -1.85 4.52
CA TRP A 49 -22.43 -2.35 4.64
C TRP A 49 -22.48 -3.72 5.32
N SER A 50 -21.51 -4.61 5.05
CA SER A 50 -21.41 -5.90 5.73
C SER A 50 -21.18 -5.75 7.23
N VAL A 51 -20.23 -4.91 7.65
CA VAL A 51 -19.97 -4.66 9.07
C VAL A 51 -21.17 -4.01 9.75
N LEU A 52 -21.78 -3.00 9.11
CA LEU A 52 -22.98 -2.36 9.64
C LEU A 52 -24.14 -3.36 9.82
N ALA A 53 -24.38 -4.21 8.82
CA ALA A 53 -25.42 -5.22 8.89
C ALA A 53 -25.16 -6.23 10.02
N VAL A 54 -23.92 -6.70 10.17
CA VAL A 54 -23.55 -7.61 11.26
C VAL A 54 -23.78 -6.95 12.62
N LEU A 55 -23.34 -5.70 12.80
CA LEU A 55 -23.55 -4.97 14.06
C LEU A 55 -25.03 -4.73 14.36
N LEU A 56 -25.85 -4.41 13.35
CA LEU A 56 -27.30 -4.28 13.51
C LEU A 56 -27.96 -5.60 13.90
N VAL A 57 -27.58 -6.70 13.26
CA VAL A 57 -28.09 -8.04 13.62
C VAL A 57 -27.70 -8.39 15.06
N ILE A 58 -26.45 -8.17 15.46
CA ILE A 58 -25.99 -8.40 16.83
C ILE A 58 -26.78 -7.54 17.82
N SER A 59 -26.98 -6.25 17.51
CA SER A 59 -27.74 -5.34 18.37
C SER A 59 -29.20 -5.74 18.54
N ILE A 60 -29.81 -6.39 17.53
CA ILE A 60 -31.20 -6.88 17.60
C ILE A 60 -31.27 -8.21 18.37
N VAL A 61 -30.34 -9.14 18.10
CA VAL A 61 -30.33 -10.48 18.70
C VAL A 61 -29.89 -10.44 20.17
N ARG A 62 -28.93 -9.59 20.51
CA ARG A 62 -28.35 -9.42 21.83
C ARG A 62 -28.27 -7.93 22.18
N PRO A 63 -29.41 -7.28 22.50
CA PRO A 63 -29.41 -5.87 22.84
C PRO A 63 -28.61 -5.62 24.13
N ALA A 64 -27.83 -4.54 24.14
CA ALA A 64 -27.18 -4.05 25.36
C ALA A 64 -28.26 -3.44 26.28
N VAL A 65 -28.75 -4.25 27.22
CA VAL A 65 -29.70 -3.80 28.24
C VAL A 65 -28.94 -3.12 29.38
N SER A 66 -29.46 -2.00 29.85
CA SER A 66 -28.98 -1.40 31.11
C SER A 66 -29.51 -2.22 32.29
N ASP A 67 -28.68 -2.41 33.30
CA ASP A 67 -29.11 -2.98 34.57
C ASP A 67 -30.08 -2.05 35.32
N ALA A 68 -30.70 -2.57 36.38
CA ALA A 68 -31.60 -1.81 37.23
C ALA A 68 -30.92 -0.57 37.82
N MET A 69 -31.72 0.47 38.10
CA MET A 69 -31.24 1.74 38.66
C MET A 69 -30.41 1.49 39.94
N ALA A 70 -29.19 2.04 39.96
CA ALA A 70 -28.24 1.82 41.05
C ALA A 70 -28.82 2.26 42.40
N ASN A 71 -28.81 1.36 43.39
CA ASN A 71 -29.25 1.65 44.74
C ASN A 71 -28.04 1.69 45.68
N LEU A 72 -27.59 2.88 46.05
CA LEU A 72 -26.40 3.10 46.90
C LEU A 72 -26.50 2.49 48.30
N LYS A 73 -27.70 2.03 48.72
CA LYS A 73 -27.92 1.35 50.01
C LYS A 73 -27.81 -0.17 49.92
N ARG A 74 -27.64 -0.73 48.72
CA ARG A 74 -27.53 -2.17 48.48
C ARG A 74 -26.26 -2.45 47.70
N LEU A 75 -25.42 -3.32 48.24
CA LEU A 75 -24.28 -3.87 47.52
C LEU A 75 -24.80 -4.90 46.50
N PRO A 76 -24.55 -4.73 45.19
CA PRO A 76 -24.90 -5.73 44.20
C PRO A 76 -24.06 -6.98 44.42
N MET A 77 -24.72 -8.11 44.68
CA MET A 77 -24.06 -9.40 44.93
C MET A 77 -23.75 -10.14 43.62
N ASP A 78 -24.56 -9.90 42.58
CA ASP A 78 -24.39 -10.49 41.25
C ASP A 78 -24.17 -9.37 40.23
N ILE A 79 -22.95 -9.27 39.72
CA ILE A 79 -22.60 -8.38 38.61
C ILE A 79 -22.43 -9.26 37.38
N SER A 80 -23.18 -8.95 36.32
CA SER A 80 -22.97 -9.59 35.02
C SER A 80 -21.59 -9.14 34.50
N LEU A 81 -20.62 -10.05 34.51
CA LEU A 81 -19.29 -9.76 33.98
C LEU A 81 -19.39 -9.56 32.47
N ASP A 82 -19.33 -8.30 32.04
CA ASP A 82 -19.12 -7.97 30.64
C ASP A 82 -17.66 -8.28 30.29
N VAL A 83 -17.43 -9.36 29.54
CA VAL A 83 -16.09 -9.78 29.14
C VAL A 83 -15.39 -8.69 28.31
N PHE A 84 -16.10 -7.81 27.61
CA PHE A 84 -15.50 -6.74 26.82
C PHE A 84 -14.89 -5.64 27.71
N TYR A 85 -15.62 -5.19 28.73
CA TYR A 85 -15.14 -4.12 29.63
C TYR A 85 -14.39 -4.65 30.85
N MET A 86 -14.68 -5.87 31.29
CA MET A 86 -14.17 -6.49 32.52
C MET A 86 -13.25 -7.68 32.23
N PHE A 87 -12.61 -7.75 31.05
CA PHE A 87 -11.70 -8.86 30.68
C PHE A 87 -10.54 -9.06 31.67
N VAL A 88 -10.14 -8.01 32.39
CA VAL A 88 -9.08 -8.06 33.42
C VAL A 88 -9.62 -8.60 34.75
N TYR A 89 -10.92 -8.48 35.01
CA TYR A 89 -11.51 -8.77 36.32
C TYR A 89 -11.31 -10.23 36.78
N PRO A 90 -11.37 -11.27 35.92
CA PRO A 90 -11.05 -12.64 36.32
C PRO A 90 -9.63 -12.81 36.87
N LEU A 91 -8.66 -11.95 36.53
CA LEU A 91 -7.28 -12.03 37.03
C LEU A 91 -7.17 -11.73 38.52
N PHE A 92 -8.13 -10.98 39.10
CA PHE A 92 -8.15 -10.69 40.55
C PHE A 92 -8.34 -11.94 41.41
N ASN A 93 -8.84 -13.04 40.85
CA ASN A 93 -8.93 -14.32 41.55
C ASN A 93 -7.59 -15.06 41.63
N TYR A 94 -6.59 -14.66 40.86
CA TYR A 94 -5.32 -15.38 40.71
C TYR A 94 -4.09 -14.52 41.04
N LEU A 95 -4.17 -13.20 40.88
CA LEU A 95 -3.07 -12.25 41.04
C LEU A 95 -3.43 -11.18 42.08
N SER A 96 -2.41 -10.65 42.76
CA SER A 96 -2.60 -9.48 43.63
C SER A 96 -2.90 -8.23 42.80
N GLU A 97 -3.51 -7.23 43.43
CA GLU A 97 -3.87 -5.97 42.78
C GLU A 97 -2.64 -5.27 42.17
N GLU A 98 -1.51 -5.30 42.87
CA GLU A 98 -0.26 -4.71 42.39
C GLU A 98 0.28 -5.47 41.18
N ALA A 99 0.20 -6.80 41.18
CA ALA A 99 0.65 -7.63 40.07
C ALA A 99 -0.18 -7.35 38.79
N ILE A 100 -1.48 -7.13 38.92
CA ILE A 100 -2.36 -6.78 37.80
C ILE A 100 -1.98 -5.40 37.24
N TRP A 101 -1.75 -4.40 38.10
CA TRP A 101 -1.32 -3.07 37.67
C TRP A 101 0.04 -3.10 36.98
N VAL A 102 1.01 -3.86 37.50
CA VAL A 102 2.32 -4.04 36.87
C VAL A 102 2.17 -4.72 35.51
N LEU A 103 1.31 -5.73 35.39
CA LEU A 103 1.06 -6.42 34.13
C LEU A 103 0.43 -5.49 33.09
N LEU A 104 -0.60 -4.73 33.45
CA LEU A 104 -1.26 -3.78 32.55
C LEU A 104 -0.33 -2.65 32.10
N ALA A 105 0.40 -2.06 33.05
CA ALA A 105 1.38 -1.02 32.75
C ALA A 105 2.53 -1.56 31.89
N GLY A 106 3.00 -2.78 32.18
CA GLY A 106 4.03 -3.46 31.40
C GLY A 106 3.57 -3.77 29.98
N ALA A 107 2.38 -4.35 29.80
CA ALA A 107 1.81 -4.63 28.48
C ALA A 107 1.63 -3.33 27.67
N THR A 108 1.12 -2.28 28.32
CA THR A 108 0.97 -0.96 27.69
C THR A 108 2.34 -0.39 27.30
N ALA A 109 3.34 -0.47 28.18
CA ALA A 109 4.69 0.00 27.91
C ALA A 109 5.34 -0.78 26.75
N VAL A 110 5.10 -2.08 26.63
CA VAL A 110 5.56 -2.89 25.50
C VAL A 110 4.89 -2.44 24.21
N VAL A 111 3.56 -2.32 24.17
CA VAL A 111 2.82 -1.85 22.99
C VAL A 111 3.28 -0.46 22.58
N VAL A 112 3.46 0.43 23.56
CA VAL A 112 4.05 1.75 23.34
C VAL A 112 5.49 1.61 22.84
N ALA A 113 6.33 0.71 23.33
CA ALA A 113 7.71 0.59 22.85
C ALA A 113 7.84 -0.01 21.43
N VAL A 114 6.84 -0.77 20.94
CA VAL A 114 6.91 -1.48 19.64
C VAL A 114 7.39 -0.61 18.47
N PRO A 115 6.87 0.61 18.22
CA PRO A 115 7.33 1.48 17.13
C PRO A 115 8.81 1.84 17.19
N TRP A 116 9.42 1.87 18.37
CA TRP A 116 10.83 2.20 18.57
C TRP A 116 11.76 0.99 18.46
N LEU A 117 11.25 -0.22 18.76
CA LEU A 117 12.00 -1.48 18.64
C LEU A 117 12.17 -1.92 17.18
N GLY A 118 11.22 -1.55 16.31
CA GLY A 118 11.16 -1.97 14.91
C GLY A 118 11.73 -0.97 13.89
N SER A 119 12.81 -0.24 14.19
CA SER A 119 13.37 0.75 13.25
C SER A 119 13.87 0.07 11.97
N ARG A 120 13.01 0.01 10.94
CA ARG A 120 13.43 -0.34 9.58
C ARG A 120 14.36 0.77 9.10
N LYS A 121 15.54 0.40 8.58
CA LYS A 121 16.39 1.34 7.83
C LYS A 121 15.54 1.97 6.74
N ARG A 122 15.50 3.30 6.70
CA ARG A 122 14.84 4.02 5.61
C ARG A 122 15.62 3.77 4.33
N SER A 123 14.90 3.42 3.26
CA SER A 123 15.47 3.39 1.92
C SER A 123 15.92 4.79 1.50
N GLU A 124 16.90 4.86 0.60
CA GLU A 124 17.40 6.15 0.12
C GLU A 124 16.33 6.89 -0.69
N PRO A 125 16.11 8.18 -0.44
CA PRO A 125 15.09 8.96 -1.14
C PRO A 125 15.46 9.12 -2.62
N ALA A 126 14.44 9.38 -3.44
CA ALA A 126 14.66 9.77 -4.83
C ALA A 126 15.44 11.10 -4.90
N LYS A 127 16.35 11.21 -5.86
CA LYS A 127 17.17 12.41 -6.12
C LYS A 127 16.86 12.92 -7.52
N VAL A 128 16.92 14.24 -7.69
CA VAL A 128 16.69 14.88 -9.00
C VAL A 128 18.03 15.31 -9.57
N VAL A 129 18.30 14.89 -10.80
CA VAL A 129 19.44 15.35 -11.60
C VAL A 129 19.03 16.68 -12.24
N GLU A 130 19.43 17.78 -11.60
CA GLU A 130 18.95 19.13 -11.96
C GLU A 130 19.22 19.50 -13.43
N THR A 131 20.32 19.02 -14.01
CA THR A 131 20.70 19.29 -15.40
C THR A 131 19.78 18.65 -16.44
N LEU A 132 19.04 17.61 -16.06
CA LEU A 132 18.09 16.90 -16.93
C LEU A 132 16.64 17.35 -16.68
N CYS A 133 16.38 18.05 -15.57
CA CYS A 133 15.04 18.43 -15.17
C CYS A 133 14.53 19.62 -15.99
N VAL A 134 13.46 19.41 -16.77
CA VAL A 134 12.83 20.47 -17.57
C VAL A 134 11.66 21.19 -16.86
N GLY A 135 11.33 20.79 -15.63
CA GLY A 135 10.26 21.45 -14.88
C GLY A 135 8.81 21.09 -15.28
N CYS A 136 8.57 19.96 -15.94
CA CYS A 136 7.22 19.58 -16.45
C CYS A 136 6.16 19.21 -15.38
N GLU A 137 6.55 19.17 -14.10
CA GLU A 137 5.69 18.93 -12.93
C GLU A 137 5.04 17.53 -12.80
N LEU A 138 5.22 16.62 -13.77
CA LEU A 138 4.58 15.29 -13.73
C LEU A 138 4.95 14.50 -12.46
N CYS A 139 6.23 14.52 -12.08
CA CYS A 139 6.71 13.85 -10.87
C CYS A 139 6.05 14.41 -9.58
N MET A 140 5.78 15.72 -9.52
CA MET A 140 5.06 16.34 -8.41
C MET A 140 3.61 15.86 -8.34
N LYS A 141 2.92 15.79 -9.50
CA LYS A 141 1.52 15.34 -9.60
C LYS A 141 1.37 13.86 -9.25
N ASP A 142 2.35 13.06 -9.64
CA ASP A 142 2.38 11.60 -9.47
C ASP A 142 2.86 11.15 -8.08
N CYS A 143 3.54 12.00 -7.30
CA CYS A 143 4.00 11.61 -5.96
C CYS A 143 2.82 11.45 -4.98
N PRO A 144 2.48 10.22 -4.52
CA PRO A 144 1.35 10.01 -3.61
C PRO A 144 1.60 10.56 -2.19
N TYR A 145 2.86 10.88 -1.89
CA TYR A 145 3.34 11.36 -0.59
C TYR A 145 3.60 12.87 -0.58
N THR A 146 3.38 13.55 -1.71
CA THR A 146 3.67 14.99 -1.87
C THR A 146 5.10 15.34 -1.41
N ALA A 147 6.04 14.43 -1.70
CA ALA A 147 7.43 14.58 -1.35
C ALA A 147 8.17 15.51 -2.33
N ILE A 148 7.66 15.67 -3.54
CA ILE A 148 8.26 16.49 -4.59
C ILE A 148 7.56 17.85 -4.63
N GLN A 149 8.34 18.92 -4.70
CA GLN A 149 7.89 20.29 -4.90
C GLN A 149 8.69 20.92 -6.03
N MET A 150 8.04 21.72 -6.86
CA MET A 150 8.74 22.52 -7.87
C MET A 150 9.28 23.79 -7.21
N LYS A 151 10.56 24.09 -7.42
CA LYS A 151 11.19 25.33 -6.98
C LYS A 151 11.94 25.99 -8.12
N GLU A 152 11.91 27.31 -8.13
CA GLU A 152 12.70 28.10 -9.06
C GLU A 152 14.16 28.15 -8.59
N LYS A 153 15.07 27.79 -9.48
CA LYS A 153 16.52 27.84 -9.27
C LYS A 153 17.15 28.33 -10.57
N GLU A 154 17.90 29.44 -10.49
CA GLU A 154 18.60 30.02 -11.65
C GLU A 154 17.67 30.31 -12.85
N GLY A 155 16.42 30.70 -12.58
CA GLY A 155 15.41 31.00 -13.61
C GLY A 155 14.78 29.75 -14.25
N LEU A 156 15.14 28.55 -13.80
CA LEU A 156 14.55 27.28 -14.22
C LEU A 156 13.68 26.69 -13.10
N LEU A 157 12.56 26.09 -13.47
CA LEU A 157 11.71 25.37 -12.55
C LEU A 157 12.24 23.94 -12.38
N VAL A 158 12.74 23.60 -11.19
CA VAL A 158 13.39 22.32 -10.90
C VAL A 158 12.61 21.56 -9.82
N ALA A 159 12.47 20.26 -9.99
CA ALA A 159 11.87 19.40 -8.98
C ALA A 159 12.82 19.20 -7.79
N MET A 160 12.32 19.38 -6.57
CA MET A 160 13.06 19.12 -5.33
C MET A 160 12.32 18.11 -4.46
N VAL A 161 13.05 17.10 -3.98
CA VAL A 161 12.50 16.04 -3.13
C VAL A 161 12.72 16.40 -1.65
N THR A 162 11.68 16.23 -0.86
CA THR A 162 11.74 16.30 0.61
C THR A 162 11.98 14.88 1.15
N ASP A 163 13.23 14.58 1.48
CA ASP A 163 13.68 13.24 1.90
C ASP A 163 12.79 12.59 2.97
N LYS A 164 12.35 13.38 3.96
CA LYS A 164 11.52 12.90 5.07
C LYS A 164 10.13 12.39 4.66
N LYS A 165 9.64 12.80 3.49
CA LYS A 165 8.34 12.39 2.93
C LYS A 165 8.48 11.30 1.85
N CYS A 166 9.68 11.08 1.33
CA CYS A 166 9.89 10.13 0.25
C CYS A 166 9.78 8.69 0.77
N ALA A 167 8.89 7.91 0.18
CA ALA A 167 8.74 6.48 0.48
C ALA A 167 9.63 5.58 -0.39
N SER A 168 10.50 6.18 -1.21
CA SER A 168 11.37 5.50 -2.17
C SER A 168 10.65 4.50 -3.09
N CYS A 169 9.45 4.85 -3.55
CA CYS A 169 8.59 3.97 -4.36
C CYS A 169 8.92 3.96 -5.86
N GLY A 170 9.67 4.94 -6.36
CA GLY A 170 10.00 5.03 -7.79
C GLY A 170 8.88 5.49 -8.74
N ILE A 171 7.67 5.78 -8.26
CA ILE A 171 6.54 6.23 -9.12
C ILE A 171 6.88 7.48 -9.94
N CYS A 172 7.69 8.39 -9.37
CA CYS A 172 8.16 9.60 -10.04
C CYS A 172 9.14 9.30 -11.19
N LEU A 173 9.91 8.21 -11.13
CA LEU A 173 10.77 7.78 -12.24
C LEU A 173 9.90 7.39 -13.43
N GLY A 174 8.85 6.60 -13.20
CA GLY A 174 7.86 6.27 -14.23
C GLY A 174 7.11 7.47 -14.81
N ALA A 175 7.13 8.63 -14.13
CA ALA A 175 6.52 9.87 -14.59
C ALA A 175 7.49 10.79 -15.36
N CYS A 176 8.80 10.55 -15.25
CA CYS A 176 9.83 11.40 -15.84
C CYS A 176 10.30 10.82 -17.18
N GLU A 177 10.02 11.51 -18.28
CA GLU A 177 10.48 11.12 -19.63
C GLU A 177 11.91 11.61 -19.94
N TYR A 178 12.50 12.39 -19.03
CA TYR A 178 13.82 13.01 -19.21
C TYR A 178 14.91 12.34 -18.36
N SER A 179 14.59 11.21 -17.72
CA SER A 179 15.51 10.46 -16.84
C SER A 179 16.15 11.33 -15.74
N ALA A 180 15.46 12.38 -15.32
CA ALA A 180 15.97 13.38 -14.38
C ALA A 180 15.82 12.97 -12.91
N ILE A 181 15.41 11.72 -12.63
CA ILE A 181 15.14 11.24 -11.27
C ILE A 181 15.83 9.90 -11.06
N GLU A 182 16.62 9.79 -10.01
CA GLU A 182 17.31 8.57 -9.59
C GLU A 182 16.73 8.05 -8.28
N LEU A 183 16.74 6.73 -8.07
CA LEU A 183 16.24 6.10 -6.85
C LEU A 183 17.34 5.29 -6.15
N GLY A 184 17.94 5.86 -5.11
CA GLY A 184 19.04 5.23 -4.38
C GLY A 184 20.26 4.97 -5.28
N PRO A 185 20.91 3.79 -5.19
CA PRO A 185 22.05 3.45 -6.05
C PRO A 185 21.66 3.00 -7.47
N LEU A 186 20.35 2.87 -7.76
CA LEU A 186 19.88 2.43 -9.07
C LEU A 186 19.85 3.62 -10.01
N LYS A 187 20.89 3.72 -10.85
CA LYS A 187 20.90 4.58 -12.01
C LYS A 187 19.99 4.02 -13.09
N GLU A 188 19.32 4.89 -13.83
CA GLU A 188 18.36 4.49 -14.85
C GLU A 188 19.03 3.69 -15.97
N GLU A 189 20.25 4.06 -16.34
CA GLU A 189 21.06 3.36 -17.35
C GLU A 189 21.33 1.91 -16.95
N ALA A 190 21.66 1.66 -15.68
CA ALA A 190 21.89 0.31 -15.18
C ALA A 190 20.61 -0.54 -15.19
N VAL A 191 19.44 0.08 -15.07
CA VAL A 191 18.15 -0.62 -15.21
C VAL A 191 17.92 -1.00 -16.67
N TYR A 192 18.21 -0.09 -17.61
CA TYR A 192 18.12 -0.36 -19.05
C TYR A 192 19.07 -1.48 -19.48
N GLU A 193 20.34 -1.42 -19.09
CA GLU A 193 21.32 -2.49 -19.35
C GLU A 193 20.85 -3.85 -18.80
N LYS A 194 20.25 -3.85 -17.61
CA LYS A 194 19.68 -5.06 -17.01
C LYS A 194 18.49 -5.60 -17.80
N ILE A 195 17.60 -4.73 -18.29
CA ILE A 195 16.47 -5.14 -19.15
C ILE A 195 17.02 -5.77 -20.43
N GLU A 196 17.99 -5.11 -21.07
CA GLU A 196 18.59 -5.63 -22.29
C GLU A 196 19.23 -6.99 -22.10
N ALA A 197 20.02 -7.17 -21.03
CA ALA A 197 20.63 -8.46 -20.70
C ALA A 197 19.59 -9.56 -20.50
N LEU A 198 18.51 -9.29 -19.75
CA LEU A 198 17.41 -10.24 -19.55
C LEU A 198 16.68 -10.57 -20.86
N CYS A 199 16.50 -9.60 -21.75
CA CYS A 199 15.92 -9.82 -23.07
C CYS A 199 16.84 -10.60 -24.00
N ASP A 200 18.15 -10.42 -23.91
CA ASP A 200 19.12 -11.15 -24.72
C ASP A 200 19.25 -12.61 -24.25
N GLU A 201 19.17 -12.89 -22.94
CA GLU A 201 19.02 -14.25 -22.40
C GLU A 201 17.76 -14.96 -22.94
N LEU A 202 16.67 -14.22 -23.13
CA LEU A 202 15.43 -14.77 -23.70
C LEU A 202 15.55 -15.15 -25.18
N LYS A 203 16.44 -14.54 -25.96
CA LYS A 203 16.58 -14.83 -27.40
C LYS A 203 17.12 -16.22 -27.68
N GLU A 204 17.83 -16.81 -26.72
CA GLU A 204 18.36 -18.17 -26.85
C GLU A 204 17.26 -19.24 -26.73
N GLU A 205 16.11 -18.88 -26.16
CA GLU A 205 14.99 -19.77 -25.98
C GLU A 205 14.15 -19.87 -27.26
N ARG A 206 14.08 -21.08 -27.82
CA ARG A 206 13.26 -21.39 -29.00
C ARG A 206 12.12 -22.36 -28.73
N GLU A 207 12.10 -22.99 -27.54
CA GLU A 207 11.11 -24.01 -27.18
C GLU A 207 9.92 -23.44 -26.40
N ALA A 208 10.00 -22.17 -25.99
CA ALA A 208 8.97 -21.47 -25.22
C ALA A 208 8.78 -20.04 -25.75
N PRO A 209 7.56 -19.47 -25.62
CA PRO A 209 7.34 -18.06 -25.94
C PRO A 209 8.15 -17.20 -24.99
N ARG A 210 8.77 -16.16 -25.53
CA ARG A 210 9.65 -15.23 -24.81
C ARG A 210 8.78 -14.17 -24.17
N VAL A 211 8.55 -14.29 -22.88
CA VAL A 211 7.69 -13.36 -22.11
C VAL A 211 8.56 -12.53 -21.17
N PHE A 212 8.37 -11.22 -21.23
CA PHE A 212 9.02 -10.31 -20.28
C PHE A 212 8.02 -9.86 -19.20
N VAL A 213 8.48 -9.82 -17.95
CA VAL A 213 7.65 -9.52 -16.78
C VAL A 213 8.25 -8.34 -16.01
N PHE A 214 7.50 -7.25 -15.90
CA PHE A 214 7.76 -6.23 -14.87
C PHE A 214 7.00 -6.61 -13.61
N ALA A 215 7.70 -6.75 -12.49
CA ALA A 215 7.12 -7.23 -11.24
C ALA A 215 7.28 -6.23 -10.08
N CYS A 216 6.22 -6.00 -9.32
CA CYS A 216 6.27 -5.29 -8.05
C CYS A 216 6.85 -6.20 -6.96
N ARG A 217 7.83 -5.71 -6.22
CA ARG A 217 8.40 -6.40 -5.05
C ARG A 217 7.37 -6.77 -3.97
N TRP A 218 6.35 -5.93 -3.78
CA TRP A 218 5.33 -6.06 -2.73
C TRP A 218 4.08 -6.84 -3.15
N GLY A 219 3.99 -7.27 -4.42
CA GLY A 219 2.88 -8.11 -4.88
C GLY A 219 3.10 -9.57 -4.47
N VAL A 220 2.81 -10.48 -5.39
CA VAL A 220 3.01 -11.94 -5.25
C VAL A 220 4.47 -12.41 -5.12
N GLU A 221 5.44 -11.49 -5.02
CA GLU A 221 6.88 -11.79 -5.07
C GLU A 221 7.25 -12.61 -6.33
N ALA A 222 6.79 -12.16 -7.50
CA ALA A 222 6.89 -12.91 -8.76
C ALA A 222 8.32 -13.36 -9.12
N GLU A 223 9.34 -12.61 -8.68
CA GLU A 223 10.75 -12.97 -8.82
C GLU A 223 11.08 -14.34 -8.20
N LYS A 224 10.48 -14.69 -7.05
CA LYS A 224 10.65 -16.00 -6.41
C LYS A 224 9.84 -17.08 -7.12
N LEU A 225 8.61 -16.76 -7.53
CA LEU A 225 7.66 -17.71 -8.12
C LEU A 225 8.03 -18.13 -9.55
N LEU A 226 8.57 -17.20 -10.33
CA LEU A 226 8.90 -17.41 -11.75
C LEU A 226 10.38 -17.74 -11.97
N LYS A 227 11.18 -17.81 -10.89
CA LYS A 227 12.61 -18.13 -10.97
C LYS A 227 12.83 -19.46 -11.67
N GLY A 228 13.67 -19.46 -12.72
CA GLY A 228 14.06 -20.68 -13.44
C GLY A 228 13.01 -21.20 -14.43
N ARG A 229 11.90 -20.50 -14.65
CA ARG A 229 10.98 -20.82 -15.77
C ARG A 229 11.65 -20.43 -17.09
N LYS A 230 11.69 -21.38 -18.03
CA LYS A 230 12.19 -21.15 -19.39
C LYS A 230 11.33 -20.13 -20.12
N GLY A 231 11.96 -19.27 -20.93
CA GLY A 231 11.28 -18.25 -21.73
C GLY A 231 10.69 -17.09 -20.92
N VAL A 232 11.05 -16.92 -19.64
CA VAL A 232 10.56 -15.82 -18.79
C VAL A 232 11.71 -14.93 -18.32
N GLY A 233 11.74 -13.69 -18.79
CA GLY A 233 12.64 -12.64 -18.31
C GLY A 233 11.88 -11.76 -17.33
N LEU A 234 12.45 -11.47 -16.17
CA LEU A 234 11.75 -10.74 -15.12
C LEU A 234 12.61 -9.63 -14.53
N LEU A 235 12.05 -8.42 -14.50
CA LEU A 235 12.60 -7.30 -13.75
C LEU A 235 11.72 -6.99 -12.53
N SER A 236 12.29 -7.21 -11.36
CA SER A 236 11.70 -6.85 -10.06
C SER A 236 11.99 -5.37 -9.75
N LEU A 237 10.94 -4.58 -9.59
CA LEU A 237 10.97 -3.16 -9.26
C LEU A 237 10.39 -2.94 -7.86
N GLU A 238 10.80 -1.86 -7.20
CA GLU A 238 10.27 -1.53 -5.87
C GLU A 238 8.75 -1.26 -5.95
N CYS A 239 8.30 -0.59 -7.02
CA CYS A 239 6.88 -0.49 -7.35
C CYS A 239 6.69 -0.63 -8.86
N ILE A 240 5.58 -1.25 -9.27
CA ILE A 240 5.22 -1.33 -10.69
C ILE A 240 4.97 0.04 -11.34
N GLY A 241 4.62 1.05 -10.54
CA GLY A 241 4.45 2.43 -11.03
C GLY A 241 5.76 3.11 -11.48
N MET A 242 6.92 2.48 -11.23
CA MET A 242 8.23 2.91 -11.70
C MET A 242 8.45 2.63 -13.20
N VAL A 243 7.64 1.77 -13.81
CA VAL A 243 7.73 1.47 -15.24
C VAL A 243 7.62 2.76 -16.06
N GLN A 244 8.67 3.02 -16.84
CA GLN A 244 8.75 4.12 -17.80
C GLN A 244 8.37 3.63 -19.21
N PRO A 245 7.91 4.52 -20.10
CA PRO A 245 7.72 4.18 -21.52
C PRO A 245 9.00 3.58 -22.13
N ARG A 246 10.17 4.19 -21.88
CA ARG A 246 11.45 3.71 -22.43
C ARG A 246 11.80 2.28 -22.00
N MET A 247 11.48 1.87 -20.77
CA MET A 247 11.67 0.48 -20.33
C MET A 247 10.86 -0.49 -21.17
N VAL A 248 9.61 -0.12 -21.51
CA VAL A 248 8.74 -0.92 -22.35
C VAL A 248 9.25 -0.93 -23.78
N ASP A 249 9.65 0.22 -24.33
CA ASP A 249 10.20 0.34 -25.69
C ASP A 249 11.41 -0.58 -25.89
N ILE A 250 12.36 -0.60 -24.94
CA ILE A 250 13.55 -1.49 -25.01
C ILE A 250 13.13 -2.97 -25.10
N VAL A 251 12.15 -3.38 -24.30
CA VAL A 251 11.65 -4.76 -24.30
C VAL A 251 10.98 -5.10 -25.64
N LEU A 252 10.20 -4.17 -26.20
CA LEU A 252 9.55 -4.34 -27.49
C LEU A 252 10.57 -4.38 -28.64
N GLU A 253 11.57 -3.49 -28.64
CA GLU A 253 12.67 -3.45 -29.62
C GLU A 253 13.47 -4.76 -29.66
N LYS A 254 13.62 -5.44 -28.50
CA LYS A 254 14.30 -6.75 -28.41
C LYS A 254 13.44 -7.92 -28.91
N GLY A 255 12.15 -7.69 -29.20
CA GLY A 255 11.25 -8.62 -29.87
C GLY A 255 10.79 -9.77 -28.98
N VAL A 256 10.06 -9.47 -27.90
CA VAL A 256 9.42 -10.48 -27.03
C VAL A 256 8.06 -10.91 -27.59
N ASP A 257 7.60 -12.11 -27.26
CA ASP A 257 6.32 -12.64 -27.72
C ASP A 257 5.15 -12.22 -26.82
N GLY A 258 5.43 -11.74 -25.60
CA GLY A 258 4.42 -11.19 -24.70
C GLY A 258 5.00 -10.37 -23.56
N LEU A 259 4.17 -9.49 -23.01
CA LEU A 259 4.55 -8.58 -21.94
C LEU A 259 3.59 -8.68 -20.77
N VAL A 260 4.12 -8.82 -19.55
CA VAL A 260 3.33 -8.93 -18.34
C VAL A 260 3.71 -7.85 -17.34
N PHE A 261 2.70 -7.16 -16.79
CA PHE A 261 2.85 -6.27 -15.65
C PHE A 261 2.21 -6.92 -14.43
N ALA A 262 3.02 -7.33 -13.46
CA ALA A 262 2.58 -7.96 -12.23
C ALA A 262 2.70 -6.98 -11.06
N GLY A 263 1.59 -6.66 -10.41
CA GLY A 263 1.55 -5.72 -9.28
C GLY A 263 0.67 -6.18 -8.13
N CYS A 264 0.63 -5.36 -7.08
CA CYS A 264 -0.32 -5.53 -5.99
C CYS A 264 -1.76 -5.45 -6.52
N ARG A 265 -2.70 -6.04 -5.76
CA ARG A 265 -4.14 -5.95 -6.05
C ARG A 265 -4.57 -4.49 -6.23
N MET A 266 -5.51 -4.26 -7.15
CA MET A 266 -6.02 -2.91 -7.42
C MET A 266 -6.60 -2.31 -6.15
N GLU A 267 -6.32 -1.01 -5.95
CA GLU A 267 -6.67 -0.25 -4.73
C GLU A 267 -5.92 -0.66 -3.45
N ASP A 268 -5.15 -1.76 -3.44
CA ASP A 268 -4.33 -2.21 -2.32
C ASP A 268 -2.83 -2.16 -2.65
N CYS A 269 -2.38 -1.03 -3.17
CA CYS A 269 -0.97 -0.84 -3.51
C CYS A 269 -0.16 -0.45 -2.27
N ALA A 270 0.96 -1.14 -2.03
CA ALA A 270 1.92 -0.80 -0.97
C ALA A 270 2.37 0.68 -1.01
N TYR A 271 2.39 1.29 -2.20
CA TYR A 271 2.72 2.70 -2.41
C TYR A 271 1.52 3.56 -2.87
N ARG A 272 0.31 3.19 -2.42
CA ARG A 272 -0.98 3.88 -2.63
C ARG A 272 -1.54 3.81 -4.05
N LYS A 273 -0.82 4.31 -5.06
CA LYS A 273 -1.39 4.52 -6.42
C LYS A 273 -0.53 4.00 -7.57
N GLY A 274 0.55 3.26 -7.30
CA GLY A 274 1.50 2.83 -8.32
C GLY A 274 0.89 1.96 -9.43
N ASN A 275 0.11 0.94 -9.06
CA ASN A 275 -0.61 0.07 -10.02
C ASN A 275 -1.68 0.84 -10.82
N VAL A 276 -2.49 1.65 -10.14
CA VAL A 276 -3.50 2.51 -10.78
C VAL A 276 -2.88 3.46 -11.81
N TYR A 277 -1.73 4.07 -11.50
CA TYR A 277 -1.07 4.96 -12.45
C TYR A 277 -0.49 4.23 -13.65
N LEU A 278 0.14 3.07 -13.44
CA LEU A 278 0.59 2.27 -14.57
C LEU A 278 -0.59 1.88 -15.47
N GLU A 279 -1.68 1.39 -14.91
CA GLU A 279 -2.88 1.04 -15.68
C GLU A 279 -3.42 2.25 -16.47
N GLN A 280 -3.45 3.43 -15.86
CA GLN A 280 -3.85 4.66 -16.56
C GLN A 280 -2.87 5.04 -17.68
N ARG A 281 -1.55 4.85 -17.51
CA ARG A 281 -0.54 5.10 -18.55
C ARG A 281 -0.67 4.12 -19.71
N LEU A 282 -0.91 2.84 -19.42
CA LEU A 282 -1.17 1.79 -20.41
C LEU A 282 -2.46 2.02 -21.19
N ASN A 283 -3.46 2.67 -20.59
CA ASN A 283 -4.74 2.99 -21.20
C ASN A 283 -4.80 4.42 -21.77
N GLY A 284 -3.68 5.16 -21.81
CA GLY A 284 -3.60 6.52 -22.35
C GLY A 284 -4.34 7.59 -21.54
N LYS A 285 -4.77 7.31 -20.31
CA LYS A 285 -5.49 8.23 -19.42
C LYS A 285 -4.57 9.11 -18.58
N ARG A 286 -3.27 8.80 -18.52
CA ARG A 286 -2.28 9.52 -17.71
C ARG A 286 -0.96 9.61 -18.47
N ALA A 287 -0.30 10.77 -18.39
CA ALA A 287 1.06 10.94 -18.90
C ALA A 287 2.13 10.43 -17.91
N PRO A 288 3.27 9.94 -18.39
CA PRO A 288 3.57 9.68 -19.80
C PRO A 288 2.81 8.44 -20.31
N ILE A 289 2.38 8.49 -21.57
CA ILE A 289 1.59 7.41 -22.18
C ILE A 289 2.54 6.30 -22.60
N ILE A 290 2.25 5.07 -22.17
CA ILE A 290 2.96 3.88 -22.65
C ILE A 290 2.24 3.41 -23.91
N LYS A 291 2.86 3.65 -25.06
CA LYS A 291 2.31 3.24 -26.36
C LYS A 291 2.73 1.82 -26.66
N ILE A 292 1.74 0.96 -26.89
CA ILE A 292 1.95 -0.41 -27.34
C ILE A 292 1.02 -0.59 -28.53
N GLU A 293 1.59 -0.83 -29.71
CA GLU A 293 0.85 -0.97 -30.96
C GLU A 293 0.36 -2.41 -31.16
N GLU A 294 -0.62 -2.59 -32.06
CA GLU A 294 -1.06 -3.92 -32.49
C GLU A 294 0.00 -4.59 -33.38
N PRO A 295 0.18 -5.92 -33.31
CA PRO A 295 -0.58 -6.91 -32.55
C PRO A 295 -0.09 -7.12 -31.10
N MET A 296 0.97 -6.43 -30.68
CA MET A 296 1.58 -6.63 -29.36
C MET A 296 0.62 -6.27 -28.23
N ARG A 297 -0.29 -5.31 -28.45
CA ARG A 297 -1.26 -4.89 -27.43
C ARG A 297 -2.17 -6.03 -26.97
N GLU A 298 -2.55 -6.95 -27.84
CA GLU A 298 -3.29 -8.18 -27.48
C GLU A 298 -2.45 -9.17 -26.65
N ARG A 299 -1.11 -9.07 -26.77
CA ARG A 299 -0.12 -9.89 -26.06
C ARG A 299 0.42 -9.21 -24.80
N VAL A 300 -0.29 -8.21 -24.28
CA VAL A 300 0.01 -7.55 -23.01
C VAL A 300 -0.99 -8.00 -21.95
N LYS A 301 -0.51 -8.46 -20.80
CA LYS A 301 -1.35 -8.84 -19.66
C LYS A 301 -0.98 -8.04 -18.42
N THR A 302 -2.00 -7.55 -17.71
CA THR A 302 -1.84 -7.00 -16.36
C THR A 302 -2.36 -8.01 -15.34
N LEU A 303 -1.59 -8.27 -14.30
CA LEU A 303 -1.90 -9.22 -13.23
C LEU A 303 -1.82 -8.50 -11.88
N TRP A 304 -2.94 -8.43 -11.17
CA TRP A 304 -3.09 -7.65 -9.93
C TRP A 304 -3.46 -8.55 -8.77
N PHE A 305 -2.47 -9.02 -8.01
CA PHE A 305 -2.65 -10.01 -6.97
C PHE A 305 -1.99 -9.59 -5.64
N SER A 306 -2.57 -10.02 -4.53
CA SER A 306 -1.99 -9.87 -3.19
C SER A 306 -0.79 -10.80 -2.98
N SER A 307 0.03 -10.57 -1.94
CA SER A 307 1.13 -11.46 -1.58
C SER A 307 0.71 -12.89 -1.30
N GLU A 308 -0.56 -13.11 -0.92
CA GLU A 308 -1.12 -14.42 -0.57
C GLU A 308 -1.71 -15.18 -1.77
N GLU A 309 -2.06 -14.50 -2.86
CA GLU A 309 -2.77 -15.07 -4.02
C GLU A 309 -1.79 -15.67 -5.05
N LYS A 310 -0.89 -16.52 -4.56
CA LYS A 310 0.21 -17.08 -5.34
C LYS A 310 -0.25 -18.12 -6.35
N GLU A 311 -1.23 -18.94 -5.98
CA GLU A 311 -1.75 -20.02 -6.83
C GLU A 311 -2.54 -19.46 -8.00
N GLU A 312 -3.44 -18.50 -7.73
CA GLU A 312 -4.24 -17.83 -8.76
C GLU A 312 -3.35 -17.07 -9.75
N PHE A 313 -2.31 -16.40 -9.26
CA PHE A 313 -1.32 -15.74 -10.11
C PHE A 313 -0.62 -16.73 -11.06
N LEU A 314 -0.18 -17.89 -10.55
CA LEU A 314 0.50 -18.89 -11.36
C LEU A 314 -0.45 -19.53 -12.39
N GLU A 315 -1.72 -19.73 -12.04
CA GLU A 315 -2.75 -20.24 -12.95
C GLU A 315 -2.98 -19.26 -14.11
N GLU A 316 -3.22 -17.99 -13.80
CA GLU A 316 -3.48 -16.98 -14.83
C GLU A 316 -2.24 -16.72 -15.70
N PHE A 317 -1.05 -16.67 -15.09
CA PHE A 317 0.22 -16.53 -15.81
C PHE A 317 0.48 -17.71 -16.76
N THR A 318 0.22 -18.95 -16.30
CA THR A 318 0.40 -20.15 -17.14
C THR A 318 -0.64 -20.19 -18.26
N THR A 319 -1.87 -19.76 -18.00
CA THR A 319 -2.92 -19.63 -19.01
C THR A 319 -2.53 -18.63 -20.09
N PHE A 320 -1.95 -17.49 -19.71
CA PHE A 320 -1.44 -16.49 -20.63
C PHE A 320 -0.31 -17.04 -21.53
N ILE A 321 0.70 -17.71 -20.95
CA ILE A 321 1.78 -18.35 -21.71
C ILE A 321 1.24 -19.39 -22.70
N ASN A 322 0.29 -20.22 -22.28
CA ASN A 322 -0.32 -21.22 -23.15
C ASN A 322 -1.15 -20.59 -24.27
N GLY A 323 -1.77 -19.44 -24.03
CA GLY A 323 -2.42 -18.63 -25.06
C GLY A 323 -1.44 -18.14 -26.13
N LEU A 324 -0.28 -17.63 -25.72
CA LEU A 324 0.78 -17.20 -26.63
C LEU A 324 1.33 -18.34 -27.48
N LYS A 325 1.57 -19.53 -26.89
CA LYS A 325 2.02 -20.71 -27.64
C LYS A 325 1.10 -21.05 -28.82
N LYS A 326 -0.22 -21.01 -28.59
CA LYS A 326 -1.22 -21.28 -29.63
C LYS A 326 -1.26 -20.22 -30.74
N GLY A 327 -0.93 -18.97 -30.43
CA GLY A 327 -0.82 -17.89 -31.43
C GLY A 327 0.43 -18.03 -32.29
N VAL A 328 1.58 -18.34 -31.66
CA VAL A 328 2.87 -18.59 -32.34
C VAL A 328 2.79 -19.82 -33.26
N GLU A 329 2.16 -20.91 -32.82
CA GLU A 329 1.95 -22.13 -33.64
C GLU A 329 1.04 -21.91 -34.86
N LYS A 330 0.21 -20.85 -34.86
CA LYS A 330 -0.67 -20.49 -35.99
C LYS A 330 -0.02 -19.56 -37.02
N GLY A 331 1.25 -19.17 -36.83
CA GLY A 331 1.99 -18.34 -37.77
C GLY A 331 1.54 -16.86 -37.79
N GLU A 332 0.95 -16.37 -36.72
CA GLU A 332 0.70 -14.94 -36.54
C GLU A 332 2.05 -14.21 -36.45
N PRO A 333 2.25 -13.08 -37.16
CA PRO A 333 3.53 -12.37 -37.13
C PRO A 333 3.92 -11.99 -35.69
N VAL A 334 5.20 -12.18 -35.39
CA VAL A 334 5.85 -11.75 -34.14
C VAL A 334 6.02 -10.25 -34.15
#